data_AF-A0A522FK36-F1
#
_entry.id   AF-A0A522FK36-F1
#
_cell.length_a   1.000
_cell.length_b   1.000
_cell.length_c   1.000
_cell.angle_alpha   90.00
_cell.angle_beta   90.00
_cell.angle_gamma   90.00
#
_symmetry.space_group_name_H-M   'P 1'
#
loop_
_entity.id
_entity.type
_entity.pdbx_description
1 polymer ?
#
loop_
_entity_poly.entity_id
_entity_poly.type
_entity_poly.pdbx_seq_one_letter_code
_entity_poly.pdbx_strand_id
1 'polypeptide(L)'
;MKIIKFVLLLLSFAAIAVLSSCKSSPPPLNKDDIMPYQKRADIVITNDDYQRTNKDINQLTKKFEGFIKNSSFNTDVKNRSNADYEIHVPYTFFNNFKENFDVNFKPDIVEETVSDEESLTKLYYSNLAKIDEKTAALQEMKESYAVAKDVNDKIVMKYEIDKLSTEVNELQQKRLSLLESLNYSTVNVVWKQKIQDTTPQPAGLPGLPPPPKHIVLKNYGQTENFKLGEPVSIDVEGLDPEKTNIISKVDMDEDNIEMKVTKNDEKETVVLDKKCQIVIVGLGPLPEIIRGDAIKREQIVITPIIDDECNIIGNEIRAGTIESGCIEGRKNYYRLLNCIRHNKPVIVRKSKVVRIQQAAPARNQQRPVWEQRDEENSIFMFPLD
;
A
#
# COMPACT_ATOMS: atom_id res chain seq x y z
N MET A 1 -2.23 69.35 -35.97
CA MET A 1 -3.13 68.25 -36.42
C MET A 1 -2.34 67.25 -37.27
N LYS A 2 -1.82 66.15 -36.69
CA LYS A 2 -1.37 64.93 -37.40
C LYS A 2 -0.75 63.86 -36.47
N ILE A 3 -1.32 63.54 -35.30
CA ILE A 3 -0.83 62.41 -34.47
C ILE A 3 -1.97 61.71 -33.71
N ILE A 4 -3.14 61.56 -34.34
CA ILE A 4 -4.27 60.82 -33.74
C ILE A 4 -4.95 59.96 -34.80
N LYS A 5 -4.20 59.07 -35.46
CA LYS A 5 -4.78 57.97 -36.25
C LYS A 5 -3.98 56.66 -36.21
N PHE A 6 -2.86 56.60 -35.50
CA PHE A 6 -2.00 55.40 -35.49
C PHE A 6 -2.14 54.51 -34.25
N VAL A 7 -2.81 54.98 -33.19
CA VAL A 7 -2.93 54.23 -31.93
C VAL A 7 -4.18 53.35 -31.87
N LEU A 8 -5.18 53.58 -32.74
CA LEU A 8 -6.42 52.80 -32.74
C LEU A 8 -6.38 51.51 -33.57
N LEU A 9 -5.30 51.24 -34.31
CA LEU A 9 -5.15 50.00 -35.10
C LEU A 9 -4.33 48.90 -34.40
N LEU A 10 -3.75 49.20 -33.24
CA LEU A 10 -2.91 48.26 -32.47
C LEU A 10 -3.63 47.63 -31.26
N LEU A 11 -4.88 48.02 -31.00
CA LEU A 11 -5.66 47.53 -29.85
C LEU A 11 -6.78 46.54 -30.23
N SER A 12 -6.86 46.11 -31.49
CA SER A 12 -7.81 45.06 -31.94
C SER A 12 -7.18 43.69 -32.20
N PHE A 13 -5.86 43.52 -32.00
CA PHE A 13 -5.17 42.22 -32.19
C PHE A 13 -4.76 41.52 -30.89
N ALA A 14 -5.09 42.06 -29.71
CA ALA A 14 -4.70 41.47 -28.42
C ALA A 14 -5.78 40.57 -27.78
N ALA A 15 -6.88 40.27 -28.47
CA ALA A 15 -8.03 39.54 -27.90
C ALA A 15 -8.32 38.16 -28.55
N ILE A 16 -7.39 37.56 -29.31
CA ILE A 16 -7.57 36.23 -29.94
C ILE A 16 -6.42 35.24 -29.62
N ALA A 17 -5.59 35.50 -28.61
CA ALA A 17 -4.44 34.63 -28.31
C ALA A 17 -4.48 33.97 -26.91
N VAL A 18 -5.67 33.71 -26.34
CA VAL A 18 -5.81 33.00 -25.04
C VAL A 18 -6.81 31.84 -25.11
N LEU A 19 -6.96 31.18 -26.26
CA LEU A 19 -7.78 29.95 -26.37
C LEU A 19 -7.10 28.79 -27.12
N SER A 20 -5.79 28.79 -27.27
CA SER A 20 -5.04 27.70 -27.94
C SER A 20 -3.91 27.11 -27.09
N SER A 21 -4.10 27.03 -25.77
CA SER A 21 -3.23 26.22 -24.90
C SER A 21 -3.93 24.94 -24.42
N CYS A 22 -4.68 24.28 -25.29
CA CYS A 22 -4.74 22.82 -25.23
C CYS A 22 -3.42 22.35 -25.84
N LYS A 23 -2.41 22.13 -24.98
CA LYS A 23 -1.15 21.50 -25.37
C LYS A 23 -1.50 20.24 -26.15
N SER A 24 -1.19 20.26 -27.44
CA SER A 24 -1.08 19.07 -28.26
C SER A 24 -0.29 18.04 -27.47
N SER A 25 -0.87 16.84 -27.32
CA SER A 25 -0.15 15.68 -26.77
C SER A 25 1.24 15.65 -27.41
N PRO A 26 2.33 15.50 -26.63
CA PRO A 26 3.67 15.44 -27.20
C PRO A 26 3.68 14.42 -28.35
N PRO A 27 4.36 14.75 -29.47
CA PRO A 27 4.43 13.84 -30.60
C PRO A 27 4.87 12.45 -30.10
N PRO A 28 4.30 11.36 -30.64
CA PRO A 28 4.66 10.02 -30.20
C PRO A 28 6.18 9.86 -30.33
N LEU A 29 6.84 9.52 -29.22
CA LEU A 29 8.27 9.17 -29.22
C LEU A 29 8.55 8.15 -30.32
N ASN A 30 9.63 8.37 -31.07
CA ASN A 30 10.00 7.48 -32.14
C ASN A 30 10.31 6.10 -31.54
N LYS A 31 10.00 5.04 -32.28
CA LYS A 31 10.25 3.64 -31.88
C LYS A 31 11.73 3.42 -31.52
N ASP A 32 12.62 4.17 -32.16
CA ASP A 32 14.07 4.11 -31.95
C ASP A 32 14.55 4.90 -30.72
N ASP A 33 13.69 5.75 -30.12
CA ASP A 33 14.02 6.53 -28.92
C ASP A 33 13.75 5.76 -27.61
N ILE A 34 13.11 4.59 -27.72
CA ILE A 34 12.77 3.75 -26.57
C ILE A 34 13.89 2.76 -26.34
N MET A 35 14.53 2.86 -25.18
CA MET A 35 15.61 1.96 -24.79
C MET A 35 15.14 0.50 -24.92
N PRO A 36 15.92 -0.36 -25.60
CA PRO A 36 15.47 -1.72 -25.96
C PRO A 36 15.21 -2.62 -24.75
N TYR A 37 15.78 -2.29 -23.59
CA TYR A 37 15.66 -3.04 -22.35
C TYR A 37 15.68 -2.08 -21.16
N GLN A 38 15.05 -2.48 -20.06
CA GLN A 38 15.31 -1.86 -18.76
C GLN A 38 16.40 -2.63 -18.04
N LYS A 39 17.21 -1.93 -17.26
CA LYS A 39 18.17 -2.61 -16.40
C LYS A 39 17.53 -2.95 -15.07
N ARG A 40 17.86 -4.12 -14.55
CA ARG A 40 17.46 -4.57 -13.23
C ARG A 40 18.67 -5.02 -12.44
N ALA A 41 18.76 -4.59 -11.19
CA ALA A 41 19.69 -5.16 -10.22
C ALA A 41 18.91 -5.66 -9.01
N ASP A 42 19.17 -6.89 -8.60
CA ASP A 42 18.70 -7.45 -7.33
C ASP A 42 19.94 -7.65 -6.44
N ILE A 43 19.99 -6.93 -5.32
CA ILE A 43 21.17 -6.85 -4.45
C ILE A 43 20.76 -7.20 -3.02
N VAL A 44 21.51 -8.09 -2.38
CA VAL A 44 21.34 -8.43 -0.96
C VAL A 44 22.54 -7.91 -0.18
N ILE A 45 22.30 -7.06 0.82
CA ILE A 45 23.33 -6.51 1.71
C ILE A 45 23.12 -6.99 3.15
N THR A 46 24.20 -7.17 3.90
CA THR A 46 24.17 -7.65 5.28
C THR A 46 25.13 -6.86 6.18
N ASN A 47 24.58 -6.07 7.10
CA ASN A 47 25.35 -5.33 8.12
C ASN A 47 24.52 -5.09 9.39
N ASP A 48 25.12 -4.48 10.41
CA ASP A 48 24.48 -4.25 11.72
C ASP A 48 23.74 -2.90 11.82
N ASP A 49 23.99 -1.96 10.90
CA ASP A 49 23.53 -0.57 11.00
C ASP A 49 22.50 -0.23 9.92
N TYR A 50 21.23 -0.54 10.23
CA TYR A 50 20.09 -0.17 9.38
C TYR A 50 20.00 1.34 9.14
N GLN A 51 20.22 2.17 10.16
CA GLN A 51 19.99 3.61 10.06
C GLN A 51 20.99 4.25 9.09
N ARG A 52 22.27 3.84 9.18
CA ARG A 52 23.29 4.23 8.21
C ARG A 52 22.95 3.71 6.82
N THR A 53 22.61 2.43 6.69
CA THR A 53 22.26 1.83 5.39
C THR A 53 21.11 2.55 4.72
N ASN A 54 20.01 2.79 5.45
CA ASN A 54 18.84 3.50 4.96
C ASN A 54 19.21 4.94 4.55
N LYS A 55 20.03 5.64 5.34
CA LYS A 55 20.50 6.99 5.01
C LYS A 55 21.33 7.00 3.73
N ASP A 56 22.28 6.09 3.60
CA ASP A 56 23.20 5.99 2.46
C ASP A 56 22.44 5.61 1.18
N ILE A 57 21.49 4.68 1.25
CA ILE A 57 20.58 4.35 0.13
C ILE A 57 19.75 5.57 -0.29
N ASN A 58 19.16 6.29 0.67
CA ASN A 58 18.37 7.49 0.37
C ASN A 58 19.20 8.61 -0.27
N GLN A 59 20.44 8.82 0.20
CA GLN A 59 21.35 9.82 -0.38
C GLN A 59 21.77 9.45 -1.79
N LEU A 60 22.12 8.17 -2.00
CA LEU A 60 22.52 7.68 -3.31
C LEU A 60 21.37 7.76 -4.32
N THR A 61 20.16 7.39 -3.90
CA THR A 61 18.95 7.48 -4.74
C THR A 61 18.70 8.91 -5.20
N LYS A 62 18.78 9.88 -4.28
CA LYS A 62 18.62 11.31 -4.61
C LYS A 62 19.72 11.84 -5.53
N LYS A 63 20.97 11.40 -5.34
CA LYS A 63 22.13 11.83 -6.14
C LYS A 63 21.96 11.51 -7.63
N PHE A 64 21.29 10.40 -7.94
CA PHE A 64 21.08 9.92 -9.31
C PHE A 64 19.63 10.14 -9.81
N GLU A 65 18.93 11.12 -9.23
CA GLU A 65 17.56 11.49 -9.62
C GLU A 65 16.57 10.31 -9.58
N GLY A 66 16.86 9.31 -8.76
CA GLY A 66 15.99 8.17 -8.53
C GLY A 66 14.96 8.46 -7.43
N PHE A 67 14.04 7.52 -7.26
CA PHE A 67 13.08 7.52 -6.18
C PHE A 67 12.85 6.11 -5.65
N ILE A 68 12.48 6.01 -4.37
CA ILE A 68 12.11 4.75 -3.76
C ILE A 68 10.60 4.59 -3.96
N LYS A 69 10.21 3.62 -4.77
CA LYS A 69 8.81 3.33 -5.06
C LYS A 69 8.15 2.61 -3.89
N ASN A 70 8.84 1.61 -3.36
CA ASN A 70 8.42 0.85 -2.19
C ASN A 70 9.60 0.66 -1.24
N SER A 71 9.33 0.74 0.05
CA SER A 71 10.27 0.31 1.07
C SER A 71 9.54 -0.34 2.23
N SER A 72 10.06 -1.44 2.73
CA SER A 72 9.62 -2.10 3.95
C SER A 72 10.78 -2.22 4.92
N PHE A 73 10.48 -2.12 6.21
CA PHE A 73 11.35 -2.53 7.28
C PHE A 73 10.55 -3.47 8.17
N ASN A 74 11.10 -4.63 8.44
CA ASN A 74 10.48 -5.61 9.31
C ASN A 74 11.51 -6.11 10.32
N THR A 75 11.07 -6.36 11.54
CA THR A 75 11.86 -7.06 12.55
C THR A 75 11.16 -8.37 12.81
N ASP A 76 11.83 -9.46 12.44
CA ASP A 76 11.35 -10.81 12.68
C ASP A 76 11.31 -11.10 14.19
N VAL A 77 10.55 -12.12 14.57
CA VAL A 77 10.34 -12.61 15.95
C VAL A 77 11.68 -12.93 16.64
N LYS A 78 12.72 -13.27 15.88
CA LYS A 78 14.09 -13.49 16.36
C LYS A 78 14.91 -12.20 16.56
N ASN A 79 14.27 -11.02 16.60
CA ASN A 79 14.89 -9.70 16.58
C ASN A 79 15.82 -9.47 15.36
N ARG A 80 15.60 -10.22 14.27
CA ARG A 80 16.35 -10.05 13.03
C ARG A 80 15.65 -9.01 12.20
N SER A 81 16.30 -7.88 12.01
CA SER A 81 15.75 -6.82 11.17
C SER A 81 16.11 -7.06 9.71
N ASN A 82 15.13 -6.87 8.83
CA ASN A 82 15.29 -6.89 7.39
C ASN A 82 14.63 -5.66 6.80
N ALA A 83 15.11 -5.21 5.64
CA ALA A 83 14.49 -4.14 4.90
C ALA A 83 14.54 -4.43 3.41
N ASP A 84 13.51 -4.03 2.69
CA ASP A 84 13.43 -4.17 1.24
C ASP A 84 13.23 -2.79 0.63
N TYR A 85 13.90 -2.54 -0.48
CA TYR A 85 13.80 -1.30 -1.24
C TYR A 85 13.58 -1.61 -2.71
N GLU A 86 12.55 -1.05 -3.31
CA GLU A 86 12.36 -1.00 -4.76
C GLU A 86 12.71 0.41 -5.23
N ILE A 87 13.91 0.58 -5.78
CA ILE A 87 14.46 1.86 -6.19
C ILE A 87 14.33 1.99 -7.71
N HIS A 88 13.73 3.08 -8.17
CA HIS A 88 13.64 3.45 -9.57
C HIS A 88 14.68 4.50 -9.87
N VAL A 89 15.57 4.21 -10.83
CA VAL A 89 16.67 5.10 -11.22
C VAL A 89 16.57 5.35 -12.73
N PRO A 90 16.69 6.59 -13.22
CA PRO A 90 16.70 6.86 -14.64
C PRO A 90 17.69 5.95 -15.37
N TYR A 91 17.26 5.37 -16.50
CA TYR A 91 18.04 4.36 -17.22
C TYR A 91 19.47 4.85 -17.54
N THR A 92 19.62 6.12 -17.91
CA THR A 92 20.90 6.76 -18.23
C THR A 92 21.88 6.79 -17.05
N PHE A 93 21.38 6.78 -15.81
CA PHE A 93 22.18 6.82 -14.59
C PHE A 93 22.36 5.47 -13.93
N PHE A 94 21.72 4.40 -14.42
CA PHE A 94 21.74 3.10 -13.76
C PHE A 94 23.16 2.57 -13.50
N ASN A 95 24.04 2.57 -14.51
CA ASN A 95 25.41 2.08 -14.35
C ASN A 95 26.18 2.88 -13.30
N ASN A 96 26.07 4.21 -13.34
CA ASN A 96 26.74 5.09 -12.38
C ASN A 96 26.19 4.91 -10.96
N PHE A 97 24.87 4.77 -10.82
CA PHE A 97 24.22 4.46 -9.55
C PHE A 97 24.75 3.15 -8.99
N LYS A 98 24.80 2.10 -9.81
CA LYS A 98 25.27 0.76 -9.44
C LYS A 98 26.73 0.77 -9.02
N GLU A 99 27.61 1.42 -9.77
CA GLU A 99 29.03 1.55 -9.40
C GLU A 99 29.21 2.28 -8.06
N ASN A 100 28.44 3.35 -7.81
CA ASN A 100 28.50 4.05 -6.53
C ASN A 100 27.88 3.22 -5.39
N PHE A 101 26.85 2.44 -5.68
CA PHE A 101 26.26 1.49 -4.73
C PHE A 101 27.33 0.46 -4.31
N ASP A 102 28.02 -0.12 -5.28
CA ASP A 102 29.08 -1.11 -5.02
C ASP A 102 30.22 -0.52 -4.22
N VAL A 103 30.65 0.72 -4.51
CA VAL A 103 31.70 1.37 -3.73
C VAL A 103 31.28 1.59 -2.27
N ASN A 104 30.02 1.97 -2.04
CA ASN A 104 29.52 2.24 -0.69
C ASN A 104 29.24 0.97 0.12
N PHE A 105 28.81 -0.11 -0.53
CA PHE A 105 28.30 -1.31 0.14
C PHE A 105 29.10 -2.59 -0.18
N LYS A 106 30.20 -2.53 -0.95
CA LYS A 106 31.05 -3.69 -1.31
C LYS A 106 31.25 -4.73 -0.20
N PRO A 107 31.65 -4.35 1.03
CA PRO A 107 31.93 -5.34 2.08
C PRO A 107 30.67 -6.03 2.63
N ASP A 108 29.51 -5.42 2.40
CA ASP A 108 28.23 -5.87 2.95
C ASP A 108 27.39 -6.62 1.89
N ILE A 109 27.71 -6.55 0.60
CA ILE A 109 26.98 -7.25 -0.46
C ILE A 109 27.26 -8.76 -0.37
N VAL A 110 26.19 -9.54 -0.21
CA VAL A 110 26.24 -11.01 -0.10
C VAL A 110 25.80 -11.67 -1.40
N GLU A 111 24.79 -11.11 -2.07
CA GLU A 111 24.28 -11.61 -3.35
C GLU A 111 24.00 -10.43 -4.27
N GLU A 112 24.25 -10.65 -5.56
CA GLU A 112 23.99 -9.65 -6.58
C GLU A 112 23.67 -10.30 -7.92
N THR A 113 22.60 -9.85 -8.55
CA THR A 113 22.25 -10.22 -9.93
C THR A 113 21.90 -8.97 -10.71
N VAL A 114 22.51 -8.81 -11.88
CA VAL A 114 22.17 -7.73 -12.82
C VAL A 114 21.68 -8.37 -14.11
N SER A 115 20.52 -7.92 -14.59
CA SER A 115 19.93 -8.41 -15.82
C SER A 115 19.29 -7.29 -16.63
N ASP A 116 19.22 -7.51 -17.93
CA ASP A 116 18.43 -6.67 -18.85
C ASP A 116 17.03 -7.30 -18.98
N GLU A 117 15.99 -6.54 -18.67
CA GLU A 117 14.60 -6.99 -18.68
C GLU A 117 13.87 -6.45 -19.93
N GLU A 118 13.46 -7.37 -20.80
CA GLU A 118 12.72 -7.05 -22.03
C GLU A 118 11.19 -7.09 -21.84
N SER A 119 10.71 -7.53 -20.67
CA SER A 119 9.28 -7.82 -20.43
C SER A 119 8.40 -6.59 -20.67
N LEU A 120 8.83 -5.44 -20.16
CA LEU A 120 8.13 -4.16 -20.29
C LEU A 120 8.22 -3.59 -21.71
N THR A 121 9.35 -3.76 -22.39
CA THR A 121 9.51 -3.39 -23.81
C THR A 121 8.56 -4.20 -24.70
N LYS A 122 8.49 -5.53 -24.50
CA LYS A 122 7.55 -6.42 -25.21
C LYS A 122 6.10 -6.02 -24.95
N LEU A 123 5.76 -5.72 -23.70
CA LEU A 123 4.42 -5.27 -23.34
C LEU A 123 4.06 -3.94 -23.98
N TYR A 124 5.01 -2.99 -24.06
CA TYR A 124 4.83 -1.72 -24.74
C TYR A 124 4.55 -1.89 -26.24
N TYR A 125 5.35 -2.69 -26.95
CA TYR A 125 5.12 -2.95 -28.37
C TYR A 125 3.82 -3.72 -28.64
N SER A 126 3.47 -4.68 -27.79
CA SER A 126 2.18 -5.36 -27.87
C SER A 126 1.01 -4.38 -27.68
N ASN A 127 1.15 -3.41 -26.77
CA ASN A 127 0.14 -2.39 -26.54
C ASN A 127 0.02 -1.42 -27.73
N LEU A 128 1.14 -1.03 -28.35
CA LEU A 128 1.13 -0.23 -29.57
C LEU A 128 0.42 -0.92 -30.73
N ALA A 129 0.72 -2.20 -30.99
CA ALA A 129 0.06 -2.95 -32.06
C ALA A 129 -1.47 -3.00 -31.88
N LYS A 130 -1.94 -3.12 -30.64
CA LYS A 130 -3.38 -3.06 -30.32
C LYS A 130 -3.98 -1.67 -30.56
N ILE A 131 -3.25 -0.61 -30.25
CA ILE A 131 -3.68 0.77 -30.54
C ILE A 131 -3.84 0.93 -32.05
N ASP A 132 -2.87 0.49 -32.84
CA ASP A 132 -2.88 0.62 -34.30
C ASP A 132 -4.06 -0.15 -34.92
N GLU A 133 -4.25 -1.42 -34.51
CA GLU A 133 -5.37 -2.26 -34.94
C GLU A 133 -6.73 -1.60 -34.65
N LYS A 134 -6.94 -1.15 -33.40
CA LYS A 134 -8.22 -0.56 -32.97
C LYS A 134 -8.45 0.83 -33.56
N THR A 135 -7.39 1.59 -33.80
CA THR A 135 -7.49 2.91 -34.45
C THR A 135 -7.87 2.76 -35.93
N ALA A 136 -7.31 1.76 -36.63
CA ALA A 136 -7.71 1.45 -38.00
C ALA A 136 -9.19 1.01 -38.08
N ALA A 137 -9.62 0.11 -37.19
CA ALA A 137 -11.02 -0.32 -37.12
C ALA A 137 -11.97 0.85 -36.79
N LEU A 138 -11.58 1.75 -35.88
CA LEU A 138 -12.34 2.95 -35.55
C LEU A 138 -12.48 3.89 -36.76
N GLN A 139 -11.42 4.03 -37.55
CA GLN A 139 -11.42 4.88 -38.75
C GLN A 139 -12.34 4.31 -39.83
N GLU A 140 -12.23 3.01 -40.11
CA GLU A 140 -13.11 2.31 -41.06
C GLU A 140 -14.60 2.42 -40.65
N MET A 141 -14.89 2.28 -39.35
CA MET A 141 -16.24 2.42 -38.82
C MET A 141 -16.77 3.86 -38.95
N LYS A 142 -15.92 4.87 -38.73
CA LYS A 142 -16.28 6.29 -38.91
C LYS A 142 -16.58 6.62 -40.37
N GLU A 143 -15.81 6.07 -41.30
CA GLU A 143 -16.02 6.24 -42.74
C GLU A 143 -17.34 5.58 -43.18
N SER A 144 -17.60 4.37 -42.70
CA SER A 144 -18.86 3.64 -42.94
C SER A 144 -20.08 4.40 -42.38
N TYR A 145 -19.95 4.95 -41.18
CA TYR A 145 -20.98 5.78 -40.55
C TYR A 145 -21.30 7.05 -41.35
N ALA A 146 -20.28 7.67 -41.96
CA ALA A 146 -20.46 8.89 -42.75
C ALA A 146 -21.30 8.66 -44.02
N VAL A 147 -21.19 7.49 -44.64
CA VAL A 147 -21.93 7.13 -45.87
C VAL A 147 -23.24 6.38 -45.60
N ALA A 148 -23.46 5.89 -44.38
CA ALA A 148 -24.67 5.16 -44.00
C ALA A 148 -25.94 6.03 -44.12
N LYS A 149 -26.97 5.47 -44.75
CA LYS A 149 -28.27 6.14 -44.96
C LYS A 149 -29.34 5.68 -43.98
N ASP A 150 -29.28 4.42 -43.55
CA ASP A 150 -30.24 3.85 -42.61
C ASP A 150 -29.97 4.37 -41.18
N VAL A 151 -31.05 4.73 -40.49
CA VAL A 151 -30.98 5.33 -39.15
C VAL A 151 -30.64 4.28 -38.09
N ASN A 152 -31.16 3.06 -38.21
CA ASN A 152 -30.86 1.98 -37.26
C ASN A 152 -29.40 1.56 -37.37
N ASP A 153 -28.89 1.41 -38.59
CA ASP A 153 -27.48 1.12 -38.84
C ASP A 153 -26.57 2.21 -38.25
N LYS A 154 -26.96 3.47 -38.40
CA LYS A 154 -26.23 4.60 -37.79
C LYS A 154 -26.20 4.54 -36.27
N ILE A 155 -27.28 4.13 -35.61
CA ILE A 155 -27.31 4.01 -34.14
C ILE A 155 -26.34 2.90 -33.68
N VAL A 156 -26.37 1.74 -34.34
CA VAL A 156 -25.48 0.61 -34.02
C VAL A 156 -24.01 0.98 -34.28
N MET A 157 -23.72 1.58 -35.43
CA MET A 157 -22.35 2.04 -35.75
C MET A 157 -21.87 3.11 -34.77
N LYS A 158 -22.73 4.04 -34.35
CA LYS A 158 -22.36 5.07 -33.37
C LYS A 158 -21.98 4.45 -32.02
N TYR A 159 -22.73 3.46 -31.55
CA TYR A 159 -22.39 2.71 -30.34
C TYR A 159 -21.01 2.03 -30.46
N GLU A 160 -20.74 1.34 -31.57
CA GLU A 160 -19.45 0.65 -31.75
C GLU A 160 -18.29 1.64 -31.89
N ILE A 161 -18.51 2.81 -32.54
CA ILE A 161 -17.54 3.91 -32.59
C ILE A 161 -17.19 4.40 -31.19
N ASP A 162 -18.18 4.62 -30.33
CA ASP A 162 -17.95 5.13 -28.97
C ASP A 162 -17.22 4.11 -28.09
N LYS A 163 -17.56 2.82 -28.25
CA LYS A 163 -16.85 1.71 -27.60
C LYS A 163 -15.40 1.63 -28.06
N LEU A 164 -15.14 1.54 -29.36
CA LEU A 164 -13.78 1.50 -29.92
C LEU A 164 -12.96 2.75 -29.53
N SER A 165 -13.59 3.93 -29.52
CA SER A 165 -12.92 5.16 -29.09
C SER A 165 -12.53 5.11 -27.61
N THR A 166 -13.34 4.49 -26.75
CA THR A 166 -13.03 4.31 -25.33
C THR A 166 -11.87 3.34 -25.15
N GLU A 167 -11.90 2.20 -25.84
CA GLU A 167 -10.82 1.19 -25.81
C GLU A 167 -9.48 1.78 -26.28
N VAL A 168 -9.48 2.57 -27.36
CA VAL A 168 -8.27 3.25 -27.85
C VAL A 168 -7.73 4.22 -26.79
N ASN A 169 -8.61 5.00 -26.14
CA ASN A 169 -8.19 5.93 -25.08
C ASN A 169 -7.58 5.19 -23.89
N GLU A 170 -8.16 4.08 -23.44
CA GLU A 170 -7.62 3.26 -22.36
C GLU A 170 -6.23 2.68 -22.71
N LEU A 171 -6.08 2.16 -23.93
CA LEU A 171 -4.80 1.67 -24.43
C LEU A 171 -3.77 2.78 -24.53
N GLN A 172 -4.16 4.00 -24.91
CA GLN A 172 -3.28 5.17 -24.92
C GLN A 172 -2.82 5.57 -23.52
N GLN A 173 -3.71 5.56 -22.52
CA GLN A 173 -3.30 5.79 -21.12
C GLN A 173 -2.31 4.73 -20.63
N LYS A 174 -2.57 3.47 -20.96
CA LYS A 174 -1.64 2.38 -20.66
C LYS A 174 -0.28 2.54 -21.36
N ARG A 175 -0.27 3.00 -22.61
CA ARG A 175 0.97 3.32 -23.34
C ARG A 175 1.78 4.36 -22.58
N LEU A 176 1.15 5.42 -22.09
CA LEU A 176 1.82 6.49 -21.34
C LEU A 176 2.43 5.98 -20.04
N SER A 177 1.72 5.14 -19.27
CA SER A 177 2.27 4.58 -18.03
C SER A 177 3.43 3.60 -18.27
N LEU A 178 3.37 2.81 -19.35
CA LEU A 178 4.47 1.93 -19.76
C LEU A 178 5.69 2.74 -20.19
N LEU A 179 5.48 3.81 -20.95
CA LEU A 179 6.55 4.70 -21.38
C LEU A 179 7.23 5.40 -20.20
N GLU A 180 6.45 5.87 -19.22
CA GLU A 180 7.00 6.41 -17.98
C GLU A 180 7.85 5.37 -17.25
N SER A 181 7.37 4.12 -17.16
CA SER A 181 8.12 3.03 -16.52
C SER A 181 9.42 2.73 -17.26
N LEU A 182 9.42 2.70 -18.59
CA LEU A 182 10.60 2.41 -19.43
C LEU A 182 11.73 3.42 -19.27
N ASN A 183 11.44 4.64 -18.80
CA ASN A 183 12.48 5.64 -18.51
C ASN A 183 13.32 5.29 -17.28
N TYR A 184 12.85 4.37 -16.44
CA TYR A 184 13.52 3.95 -15.22
C TYR A 184 13.97 2.50 -15.28
N SER A 185 15.10 2.25 -14.65
CA SER A 185 15.64 0.95 -14.29
C SER A 185 15.34 0.66 -12.82
N THR A 186 15.24 -0.62 -12.47
CA THR A 186 14.84 -1.04 -11.12
C THR A 186 16.04 -1.60 -10.37
N VAL A 187 16.28 -1.13 -9.15
CA VAL A 187 17.24 -1.72 -8.22
C VAL A 187 16.48 -2.18 -6.98
N ASN A 188 16.41 -3.49 -6.79
CA ASN A 188 15.86 -4.10 -5.59
C ASN A 188 16.99 -4.35 -4.61
N VAL A 189 16.88 -3.79 -3.41
CA VAL A 189 17.86 -3.98 -2.34
C VAL A 189 17.19 -4.66 -1.17
N VAL A 190 17.71 -5.81 -0.76
CA VAL A 190 17.31 -6.51 0.46
C VAL A 190 18.43 -6.35 1.47
N TRP A 191 18.18 -5.60 2.53
CA TRP A 191 19.06 -5.53 3.69
C TRP A 191 18.66 -6.57 4.72
N LYS A 192 19.65 -7.31 5.23
CA LYS A 192 19.50 -8.28 6.32
C LYS A 192 20.43 -7.90 7.45
N GLN A 193 19.95 -7.94 8.69
CA GLN A 193 20.82 -7.73 9.84
C GLN A 193 21.87 -8.83 9.92
N LYS A 194 23.13 -8.45 10.11
CA LYS A 194 24.23 -9.41 10.27
C LYS A 194 24.02 -10.23 11.55
N ILE A 195 24.10 -11.56 11.41
CA ILE A 195 23.97 -12.47 12.55
C ILE A 195 25.35 -12.57 13.21
N GLN A 196 25.48 -12.09 14.44
CA GLN A 196 26.62 -12.48 15.27
C GLN A 196 26.31 -13.87 15.85
N ASP A 197 27.12 -14.88 15.50
CA ASP A 197 27.11 -16.19 16.16
C ASP A 197 27.63 -16.01 17.60
N THR A 198 26.79 -15.54 18.51
CA THR A 198 27.08 -15.58 19.94
C THR A 198 26.70 -16.95 20.47
N THR A 199 27.70 -17.83 20.60
CA THR A 199 27.67 -18.94 21.56
C THR A 199 27.17 -18.43 22.92
N PRO A 200 26.27 -19.16 23.61
CA PRO A 200 25.63 -18.66 24.82
C PRO A 200 26.65 -18.55 25.96
N GLN A 201 26.91 -17.32 26.42
CA GLN A 201 27.55 -17.05 27.71
C GLN A 201 26.50 -16.59 28.73
N PRO A 202 26.60 -17.01 30.00
CA PRO A 202 25.55 -16.78 30.97
C PRO A 202 25.63 -15.39 31.62
N ALA A 203 24.43 -14.86 31.86
CA ALA A 203 24.01 -13.86 32.85
C ALA A 203 24.66 -12.46 32.86
N GLY A 204 23.85 -11.48 32.42
CA GLY A 204 23.51 -10.32 33.26
C GLY A 204 24.23 -9.00 32.99
N LEU A 205 23.66 -8.16 32.13
CA LEU A 205 23.87 -6.71 32.14
C LEU A 205 22.54 -5.99 32.41
N PRO A 206 22.46 -5.08 33.40
CA PRO A 206 21.24 -4.36 33.72
C PRO A 206 20.96 -3.28 32.67
N GLY A 207 19.77 -3.31 32.06
CA GLY A 207 19.29 -2.28 31.12
C GLY A 207 18.80 -2.78 29.75
N LEU A 208 18.97 -4.08 29.44
CA LEU A 208 18.35 -4.70 28.26
C LEU A 208 16.93 -5.19 28.60
N PRO A 209 15.96 -5.09 27.67
CA PRO A 209 14.66 -5.73 27.86
C PRO A 209 14.88 -7.23 28.11
N PRO A 210 14.12 -7.84 29.03
CA PRO A 210 14.30 -9.25 29.35
C PRO A 210 14.21 -10.08 28.07
N PRO A 211 15.06 -11.12 27.93
CA PRO A 211 14.97 -12.02 26.79
C PRO A 211 13.55 -12.56 26.67
N PRO A 212 13.05 -12.79 25.45
CA PRO A 212 11.69 -13.28 25.24
C PRO A 212 11.47 -14.54 26.08
N LYS A 213 10.35 -14.57 26.80
CA LYS A 213 10.01 -15.72 27.66
C LYS A 213 9.85 -16.93 26.76
N HIS A 214 10.70 -17.93 26.99
CA HIS A 214 10.71 -19.16 26.20
C HIS A 214 9.76 -20.18 26.83
N ILE A 215 8.68 -20.50 26.14
CA ILE A 215 7.66 -21.45 26.57
C ILE A 215 7.84 -22.72 25.75
N VAL A 216 8.09 -23.85 26.43
CA VAL A 216 8.18 -25.15 25.76
C VAL A 216 6.98 -25.99 26.14
N LEU A 217 6.15 -26.29 25.15
CA LEU A 217 4.94 -27.08 25.26
C LEU A 217 5.27 -28.54 25.02
N LYS A 218 5.22 -29.35 26.09
CA LYS A 218 5.62 -30.78 26.04
C LYS A 218 4.48 -31.74 26.37
N ASN A 219 3.44 -31.27 27.04
CA ASN A 219 2.37 -32.13 27.56
C ASN A 219 0.98 -31.57 27.21
N TYR A 220 0.03 -32.48 26.94
CA TYR A 220 -1.40 -32.12 26.89
C TYR A 220 -1.89 -31.71 28.28
N GLY A 221 -2.75 -30.70 28.34
CA GLY A 221 -3.23 -30.07 29.58
C GLY A 221 -2.28 -29.05 30.19
N GLN A 222 -1.12 -28.78 29.56
CA GLN A 222 -0.21 -27.72 29.99
C GLN A 222 -0.86 -26.36 29.75
N THR A 223 -0.89 -25.54 30.81
CA THR A 223 -1.38 -24.15 30.76
C THR A 223 -0.21 -23.22 31.05
N GLU A 224 -0.07 -22.18 30.22
CA GLU A 224 0.95 -21.16 30.31
C GLU A 224 0.32 -19.78 30.29
N ASN A 225 0.78 -18.91 31.18
CA ASN A 225 0.29 -17.53 31.28
C ASN A 225 1.40 -16.54 30.94
N PHE A 226 1.09 -15.51 30.18
CA PHE A 226 2.01 -14.44 29.83
C PHE A 226 1.26 -13.14 29.54
N LYS A 227 1.95 -12.00 29.63
CA LYS A 227 1.28 -10.70 29.48
C LYS A 227 1.02 -10.35 28.02
N LEU A 228 -0.08 -9.63 27.79
CA LEU A 228 -0.41 -9.06 26.49
C LEU A 228 0.70 -8.09 26.08
N GLY A 229 1.32 -8.34 24.92
CA GLY A 229 2.45 -7.55 24.40
C GLY A 229 3.84 -7.99 24.88
N GLU A 230 3.94 -9.01 25.74
CA GLU A 230 5.22 -9.64 26.09
C GLU A 230 5.74 -10.49 24.92
N PRO A 231 7.01 -10.34 24.50
CA PRO A 231 7.57 -11.17 23.44
C PRO A 231 7.79 -12.60 23.99
N VAL A 232 7.04 -13.55 23.46
CA VAL A 232 7.14 -14.98 23.83
C VAL A 232 7.59 -15.82 22.63
N SER A 233 8.45 -16.80 22.88
CA SER A 233 8.82 -17.84 21.91
C SER A 233 8.17 -19.14 22.37
N ILE A 234 7.42 -19.81 21.49
CA ILE A 234 6.68 -21.03 21.81
C ILE A 234 7.26 -22.17 20.97
N ASP A 235 7.86 -23.14 21.64
CA ASP A 235 8.35 -24.38 21.02
C ASP A 235 7.43 -25.53 21.42
N VAL A 236 7.01 -26.32 20.43
CA VAL A 236 6.21 -27.54 20.64
C VAL A 236 7.13 -28.75 20.49
N GLU A 237 7.41 -29.45 21.60
CA GLU A 237 8.32 -30.60 21.61
C GLU A 237 7.56 -31.89 21.93
N GLY A 238 7.65 -32.89 21.05
CA GLY A 238 7.14 -34.23 21.32
C GLY A 238 5.61 -34.38 21.25
N LEU A 239 4.88 -33.34 20.82
CA LEU A 239 3.45 -33.38 20.56
C LEU A 239 3.18 -33.52 19.06
N ASP A 240 2.16 -34.31 18.70
CA ASP A 240 1.76 -34.56 17.32
C ASP A 240 0.90 -33.39 16.82
N PRO A 241 1.34 -32.59 15.83
CA PRO A 241 0.63 -31.39 15.39
C PRO A 241 -0.75 -31.70 14.79
N GLU A 242 -0.97 -32.91 14.28
CA GLU A 242 -2.28 -33.31 13.74
C GLU A 242 -3.29 -33.66 14.84
N LYS A 243 -2.81 -33.94 16.06
CA LYS A 243 -3.63 -34.29 17.23
C LYS A 243 -3.66 -33.21 18.30
N THR A 244 -2.89 -32.13 18.13
CA THR A 244 -2.72 -31.08 19.13
C THR A 244 -3.50 -29.84 18.74
N ASN A 245 -4.26 -29.30 19.69
CA ASN A 245 -4.88 -27.99 19.61
C ASN A 245 -4.24 -27.05 20.64
N ILE A 246 -4.19 -25.77 20.33
CA ILE A 246 -3.74 -24.73 21.24
C ILE A 246 -4.87 -23.72 21.36
N ILE A 247 -5.38 -23.54 22.56
CA ILE A 247 -6.43 -22.57 22.87
C ILE A 247 -5.81 -21.45 23.69
N SER A 248 -5.97 -20.21 23.23
CA SER A 248 -5.49 -19.02 23.91
C SER A 248 -6.67 -18.11 24.26
N LYS A 249 -6.87 -17.87 25.56
CA LYS A 249 -7.85 -16.91 26.07
C LYS A 249 -7.14 -15.59 26.36
N VAL A 250 -7.64 -14.50 25.77
CA VAL A 250 -7.08 -13.16 25.98
C VAL A 250 -7.99 -12.41 26.96
N ASP A 251 -7.48 -12.08 28.14
CA ASP A 251 -8.12 -11.14 29.05
C ASP A 251 -7.53 -9.74 28.83
N MET A 252 -8.36 -8.87 28.25
CA MET A 252 -8.01 -7.49 27.92
C MET A 252 -8.03 -6.56 29.13
N ASP A 253 -8.72 -6.91 30.21
CA ASP A 253 -8.80 -6.07 31.41
C ASP A 253 -7.54 -6.25 32.28
N GLU A 254 -6.98 -7.46 32.26
CA GLU A 254 -5.81 -7.85 33.07
C GLU A 254 -4.50 -7.92 32.26
N ASP A 255 -4.54 -7.55 30.97
CA ASP A 255 -3.43 -7.69 30.01
C ASP A 255 -2.76 -9.07 30.09
N ASN A 256 -3.56 -10.14 30.13
CA ASN A 256 -3.09 -11.51 30.33
C ASN A 256 -3.57 -12.44 29.22
N ILE A 257 -2.69 -13.33 28.79
CA ILE A 257 -2.98 -14.40 27.84
C ILE A 257 -2.78 -15.73 28.55
N GLU A 258 -3.84 -16.52 28.63
CA GLU A 258 -3.82 -17.90 29.10
C GLU A 258 -3.80 -18.82 27.88
N MET A 259 -2.75 -19.60 27.72
CA MET A 259 -2.60 -20.56 26.64
C MET A 259 -2.66 -21.99 27.19
N LYS A 260 -3.47 -22.84 26.60
CA LYS A 260 -3.65 -24.23 26.99
C LYS A 260 -3.48 -25.16 25.81
N VAL A 261 -2.74 -26.25 26.03
CA VAL A 261 -2.53 -27.32 25.06
C VAL A 261 -3.55 -28.42 25.28
N THR A 262 -4.31 -28.77 24.26
CA THR A 262 -5.34 -29.81 24.32
C THR A 262 -5.25 -30.77 23.14
N LYS A 263 -5.95 -31.90 23.22
CA LYS A 263 -6.05 -32.82 22.09
C LYS A 263 -7.23 -32.45 21.20
N ASN A 264 -7.11 -32.68 19.91
CA ASN A 264 -8.16 -32.38 18.93
C ASN A 264 -9.48 -33.15 19.15
N ASP A 265 -9.45 -34.29 19.85
CA ASP A 265 -10.62 -35.12 20.17
C ASP A 265 -11.33 -34.74 21.48
N GLU A 266 -10.73 -33.87 22.29
CA GLU A 266 -11.36 -33.34 23.50
C GLU A 266 -12.29 -32.18 23.14
N LYS A 267 -13.59 -32.32 23.45
CA LYS A 267 -14.57 -31.25 23.29
C LYS A 267 -14.27 -30.15 24.30
N GLU A 268 -13.50 -29.16 23.88
CA GLU A 268 -13.23 -27.99 24.69
C GLU A 268 -14.38 -26.99 24.59
N THR A 269 -14.69 -26.35 25.72
CA THR A 269 -15.79 -25.40 25.82
C THR A 269 -15.21 -24.01 26.06
N VAL A 270 -15.55 -23.08 25.17
CA VAL A 270 -15.19 -21.67 25.31
C VAL A 270 -16.38 -20.92 25.89
N VAL A 271 -16.20 -20.39 27.10
CA VAL A 271 -17.20 -19.51 27.73
C VAL A 271 -16.86 -18.07 27.40
N LEU A 272 -17.79 -17.38 26.73
CA LEU A 272 -17.71 -15.94 26.49
C LEU A 272 -18.62 -15.23 27.48
N ASP A 273 -18.05 -14.54 28.45
CA ASP A 273 -18.71 -13.91 29.59
C ASP A 273 -18.61 -12.38 29.59
N LYS A 274 -17.74 -11.79 28.76
CA LYS A 274 -17.54 -10.34 28.66
C LYS A 274 -17.79 -9.83 27.23
N LYS A 275 -18.27 -8.59 27.11
CA LYS A 275 -18.39 -7.91 25.80
C LYS A 275 -17.01 -7.66 25.22
N CYS A 276 -16.86 -7.86 23.91
CA CYS A 276 -15.61 -7.75 23.16
C CYS A 276 -14.48 -8.70 23.62
N GLN A 277 -14.81 -9.75 24.37
CA GLN A 277 -13.87 -10.82 24.70
C GLN A 277 -13.42 -11.55 23.44
N ILE A 278 -12.12 -11.86 23.38
CA ILE A 278 -11.48 -12.55 22.26
C ILE A 278 -10.86 -13.86 22.75
N VAL A 279 -11.15 -14.94 22.03
CA VAL A 279 -10.55 -16.26 22.24
C VAL A 279 -9.97 -16.73 20.92
N ILE A 280 -8.70 -17.11 20.93
CA ILE A 280 -7.99 -17.61 19.76
C ILE A 280 -7.91 -19.13 19.87
N VAL A 281 -8.30 -19.80 18.80
CA VAL A 281 -8.25 -21.26 18.70
C VAL A 281 -7.41 -21.66 17.49
N GLY A 282 -6.69 -22.76 17.60
CA GLY A 282 -5.90 -23.32 16.50
C GLY A 282 -6.75 -23.89 15.35
N LEU A 283 -6.11 -24.70 14.51
CA LEU A 283 -6.71 -25.34 13.32
C LEU A 283 -7.59 -26.56 13.63
N GLY A 284 -7.71 -26.94 14.90
CA GLY A 284 -8.59 -28.01 15.35
C GLY A 284 -10.07 -27.70 15.12
N PRO A 285 -10.96 -28.66 15.44
CA PRO A 285 -12.40 -28.42 15.41
C PRO A 285 -12.78 -27.23 16.29
N LEU A 286 -13.75 -26.42 15.84
CA LEU A 286 -14.22 -25.28 16.63
C LEU A 286 -14.78 -25.78 17.97
N PRO A 287 -14.38 -25.16 19.10
CA PRO A 287 -14.87 -25.56 20.41
C PRO A 287 -16.36 -25.23 20.57
N GLU A 288 -17.00 -25.85 21.55
CA GLU A 288 -18.37 -25.50 21.93
C GLU A 288 -18.39 -24.12 22.58
N ILE A 289 -19.18 -23.19 22.04
CA ILE A 289 -19.22 -21.80 22.53
C ILE A 289 -20.43 -21.61 23.45
N ILE A 290 -20.17 -21.36 24.73
CA ILE A 290 -21.20 -21.02 25.72
C ILE A 290 -21.25 -19.51 25.91
N ARG A 291 -22.45 -18.94 25.78
CA ARG A 291 -22.70 -17.51 26.03
C ARG A 291 -23.05 -17.28 27.49
N GLY A 292 -22.27 -16.45 28.16
CA GLY A 292 -22.59 -15.90 29.48
C GLY A 292 -23.69 -14.83 29.41
N ASP A 293 -24.29 -14.53 30.56
CA ASP A 293 -25.45 -13.63 30.64
C ASP A 293 -25.15 -12.19 30.18
N ALA A 294 -23.92 -11.70 30.39
CA ALA A 294 -23.54 -10.33 30.03
C ALA A 294 -23.47 -10.08 28.52
N ILE A 295 -23.35 -11.14 27.70
CA ILE A 295 -23.28 -11.05 26.23
C ILE A 295 -24.50 -11.64 25.54
N LYS A 296 -25.60 -11.87 26.27
CA LYS A 296 -26.81 -12.54 25.76
C LYS A 296 -27.40 -11.92 24.49
N ARG A 297 -27.17 -10.62 24.27
CA ARG A 297 -27.62 -9.85 23.10
C ARG A 297 -26.52 -9.58 22.07
N GLU A 298 -25.28 -9.92 22.36
CA GLU A 298 -24.16 -9.71 21.44
C GLU A 298 -24.05 -10.87 20.43
N GLN A 299 -23.57 -10.54 19.23
CA GLN A 299 -23.31 -11.53 18.20
C GLN A 299 -21.97 -12.21 18.48
N ILE A 300 -21.91 -13.53 18.33
CA ILE A 300 -20.63 -14.24 18.29
C ILE A 300 -20.11 -14.14 16.86
N VAL A 301 -18.91 -13.58 16.70
CA VAL A 301 -18.23 -13.47 15.40
C VAL A 301 -17.02 -14.38 15.43
N ILE A 302 -16.87 -15.20 14.39
CA ILE A 302 -15.71 -16.07 14.19
C ILE A 302 -14.98 -15.57 12.94
N THR A 303 -13.72 -15.20 13.09
CA THR A 303 -12.88 -14.67 12.01
C THR A 303 -11.65 -15.55 11.84
N PRO A 304 -11.42 -16.20 10.69
CA PRO A 304 -10.19 -16.93 10.43
C PRO A 304 -8.96 -16.06 10.64
N ILE A 305 -7.94 -16.61 11.30
CA ILE A 305 -6.62 -16.00 11.43
C ILE A 305 -5.76 -16.55 10.31
N ILE A 306 -5.05 -15.66 9.62
CA ILE A 306 -4.23 -16.00 8.46
C ILE A 306 -2.76 -15.61 8.68
N ASP A 307 -1.87 -16.40 8.09
CA ASP A 307 -0.44 -16.12 8.00
C ASP A 307 -0.11 -15.14 6.86
N ASP A 308 1.19 -14.93 6.61
CA ASP A 308 1.67 -13.97 5.61
C ASP A 308 1.52 -14.49 4.17
N GLU A 309 1.33 -15.79 4.01
CA GLU A 309 1.03 -16.51 2.78
C GLU A 309 -0.49 -16.69 2.54
N CYS A 310 -1.33 -16.06 3.37
CA CYS A 310 -2.79 -16.17 3.34
C CYS A 310 -3.35 -17.58 3.64
N ASN A 311 -2.59 -18.47 4.26
CA ASN A 311 -3.10 -19.72 4.81
C ASN A 311 -3.82 -19.47 6.13
N ILE A 312 -4.87 -20.24 6.39
CA ILE A 312 -5.56 -20.22 7.69
C ILE A 312 -4.68 -20.93 8.69
N ILE A 313 -4.43 -20.30 9.84
CA ILE A 313 -3.63 -20.84 10.96
C ILE A 313 -4.45 -20.98 12.26
N GLY A 314 -5.70 -20.53 12.26
CA GLY A 314 -6.60 -20.64 13.40
C GLY A 314 -7.86 -19.80 13.23
N ASN A 315 -8.61 -19.62 14.30
CA ASN A 315 -9.80 -18.77 14.33
C ASN A 315 -9.79 -17.85 15.56
N GLU A 316 -10.22 -16.61 15.34
CA GLU A 316 -10.55 -15.64 16.38
C GLU A 316 -12.06 -15.73 16.64
N ILE A 317 -12.45 -16.09 17.86
CA ILE A 317 -13.83 -16.12 18.33
C ILE A 317 -14.02 -14.90 19.23
N ARG A 318 -15.03 -14.06 18.94
CA ARG A 318 -15.32 -12.87 19.73
C ARG A 318 -16.80 -12.64 20.02
N ALA A 319 -17.08 -12.01 21.15
CA ALA A 319 -18.42 -11.58 21.55
C ALA A 319 -18.67 -10.10 21.21
N GLY A 320 -19.20 -9.83 20.03
CA GLY A 320 -19.49 -8.48 19.52
C GLY A 320 -18.88 -8.21 18.13
N THR A 321 -19.35 -7.16 17.46
CA THR A 321 -18.85 -6.77 16.14
C THR A 321 -17.91 -5.57 16.23
N ILE A 322 -17.15 -5.29 15.17
CA ILE A 322 -16.27 -4.11 15.13
C ILE A 322 -17.13 -2.84 15.15
N GLU A 323 -18.30 -2.87 14.52
CA GLU A 323 -19.29 -1.80 14.50
C GLU A 323 -19.91 -1.56 15.88
N SER A 324 -20.01 -2.58 16.74
CA SER A 324 -20.51 -2.46 18.11
C SER A 324 -19.45 -2.04 19.13
N GLY A 325 -18.23 -1.75 18.66
CA GLY A 325 -17.13 -1.18 19.47
C GLY A 325 -15.95 -2.13 19.73
N CYS A 326 -15.97 -3.36 19.21
CA CYS A 326 -14.87 -4.31 19.43
C CYS A 326 -13.71 -4.07 18.44
N ILE A 327 -12.94 -3.01 18.70
CA ILE A 327 -11.91 -2.48 17.79
C ILE A 327 -10.74 -3.46 17.61
N GLU A 328 -10.41 -4.28 18.61
CA GLU A 328 -9.24 -5.17 18.55
C GLU A 328 -9.33 -6.23 17.44
N GLY A 329 -10.54 -6.74 17.19
CA GLY A 329 -10.79 -7.68 16.09
C GLY A 329 -10.69 -7.06 14.69
N ARG A 330 -10.46 -5.73 14.59
CA ARG A 330 -10.27 -5.02 13.32
C ARG A 330 -9.00 -5.44 12.61
N LYS A 331 -7.92 -5.74 13.35
CA LYS A 331 -6.62 -6.10 12.77
C LYS A 331 -6.74 -7.40 11.98
N ASN A 332 -7.31 -8.44 12.60
CA ASN A 332 -7.50 -9.73 11.96
C ASN A 332 -8.51 -9.65 10.80
N TYR A 333 -9.64 -8.95 11.01
CA TYR A 333 -10.62 -8.72 9.96
C TYR A 333 -10.03 -8.09 8.69
N TYR A 334 -9.18 -7.06 8.82
CA TYR A 334 -8.57 -6.43 7.65
C TYR A 334 -7.47 -7.29 7.01
N ARG A 335 -6.71 -8.08 7.78
CA ARG A 335 -5.79 -9.06 7.19
C ARG A 335 -6.56 -10.02 6.28
N LEU A 336 -7.66 -10.59 6.77
CA LEU A 336 -8.53 -11.48 5.99
C LEU A 336 -9.10 -10.82 4.75
N LEU A 337 -9.65 -9.61 4.89
CA LEU A 337 -10.20 -8.85 3.76
C LEU A 337 -9.15 -8.61 2.66
N ASN A 338 -7.92 -8.30 3.05
CA ASN A 338 -6.83 -8.03 2.10
C ASN A 338 -6.36 -9.31 1.42
N CYS A 339 -6.26 -10.43 2.12
CA CYS A 339 -5.98 -11.72 1.49
C CYS A 339 -7.06 -12.09 0.47
N ILE A 340 -8.35 -11.95 0.80
CA ILE A 340 -9.45 -12.25 -0.14
C ILE A 340 -9.40 -11.34 -1.39
N ARG A 341 -9.07 -10.06 -1.24
CA ARG A 341 -9.12 -9.08 -2.34
C ARG A 341 -7.85 -8.98 -3.17
N HIS A 342 -6.71 -9.19 -2.55
CA HIS A 342 -5.40 -8.85 -3.10
C HIS A 342 -4.39 -10.01 -3.02
N ASN A 343 -4.82 -11.16 -2.50
CA ASN A 343 -3.97 -12.33 -2.26
C ASN A 343 -2.72 -12.01 -1.42
N LYS A 344 -2.83 -11.01 -0.53
CA LYS A 344 -1.78 -10.55 0.38
C LYS A 344 -2.39 -10.03 1.69
N PRO A 345 -1.82 -10.32 2.87
CA PRO A 345 -2.40 -9.93 4.16
C PRO A 345 -2.13 -8.47 4.57
N VAL A 346 -1.44 -7.69 3.73
CA VAL A 346 -0.93 -6.37 4.10
C VAL A 346 -2.05 -5.35 4.25
N ILE A 347 -2.11 -4.70 5.42
CA ILE A 347 -2.93 -3.52 5.67
C ILE A 347 -2.38 -2.38 4.80
N VAL A 348 -2.94 -2.21 3.60
CA VAL A 348 -2.64 -1.08 2.73
C VAL A 348 -3.12 0.19 3.45
N ARG A 349 -2.22 0.86 4.18
CA ARG A 349 -2.50 2.19 4.69
C ARG A 349 -2.69 3.09 3.49
N LYS A 350 -3.94 3.52 3.23
CA LYS A 350 -4.19 4.60 2.27
C LYS A 350 -3.30 5.77 2.68
N SER A 351 -2.33 6.09 1.84
CA SER A 351 -1.52 7.29 1.97
C SER A 351 -2.50 8.46 2.02
N LYS A 352 -2.60 9.09 3.19
CA LYS A 352 -3.34 10.35 3.33
C LYS A 352 -2.62 11.31 2.40
N VAL A 353 -3.23 11.63 1.26
CA VAL A 353 -2.74 12.69 0.38
C VAL A 353 -2.68 13.93 1.24
N VAL A 354 -1.48 14.31 1.66
CA VAL A 354 -1.24 15.60 2.27
C VAL A 354 -1.52 16.59 1.17
N ARG A 355 -2.70 17.21 1.24
CA ARG A 355 -3.06 18.33 0.39
C ARG A 355 -2.11 19.46 0.78
N ILE A 356 -0.97 19.54 0.11
CA ILE A 356 -0.10 20.72 0.18
C ILE A 356 -0.99 21.86 -0.32
N GLN A 357 -1.46 22.68 0.62
CA GLN A 357 -2.06 23.97 0.28
C GLN A 357 -0.95 24.77 -0.40
N GLN A 358 -0.98 24.78 -1.74
CA GLN A 358 -0.23 25.77 -2.50
C GLN A 358 -0.68 27.14 -1.99
N ALA A 359 0.28 27.91 -1.48
CA ALA A 359 0.07 29.29 -1.07
C ALA A 359 -0.60 30.03 -2.23
N ALA A 360 -1.85 30.43 -2.01
CA ALA A 360 -2.56 31.29 -2.94
C ALA A 360 -1.81 32.63 -3.04
N PRO A 361 -1.65 33.21 -4.25
CA PRO A 361 -1.14 34.58 -4.36
C PRO A 361 -2.10 35.51 -3.62
N ALA A 362 -1.53 36.48 -2.89
CA ALA A 362 -2.26 37.46 -2.10
C ALA A 362 -3.38 38.12 -2.94
N ARG A 363 -4.62 37.70 -2.67
CA ARG A 363 -5.82 38.34 -3.19
C ARG A 363 -6.06 39.58 -2.33
N ASN A 364 -6.07 40.74 -2.96
CA ASN A 364 -6.63 41.98 -2.41
C ASN A 364 -7.93 41.67 -1.66
N GLN A 365 -7.97 42.01 -0.37
CA GLN A 365 -9.15 41.90 0.47
C GLN A 365 -10.23 42.85 -0.05
N GLN A 366 -11.11 42.34 -0.90
CA GLN A 366 -12.47 42.85 -1.02
C GLN A 366 -13.37 41.94 -0.19
N ARG A 367 -14.00 42.53 0.83
CA ARG A 367 -14.93 41.83 1.72
C ARG A 367 -16.09 41.20 0.91
N PRO A 368 -16.61 40.03 1.29
CA PRO A 368 -17.77 39.44 0.64
C PRO A 368 -19.03 40.31 0.81
N VAL A 369 -19.85 40.39 -0.24
CA VAL A 369 -21.07 41.22 -0.34
C VAL A 369 -22.19 40.81 0.65
N TRP A 370 -22.08 39.68 1.33
CA TRP A 370 -23.03 39.25 2.36
C TRP A 370 -22.64 39.67 3.79
N GLU A 371 -21.46 40.29 3.97
CA GLU A 371 -20.96 40.80 5.26
C GLU A 371 -21.14 42.33 5.38
N GLN A 372 -22.02 42.91 4.53
CA GLN A 372 -22.37 44.34 4.51
C GLN A 372 -23.82 44.63 4.92
N ARG A 373 -24.51 43.68 5.54
CA ARG A 373 -25.77 43.95 6.24
C ARG A 373 -25.69 43.28 7.60
N ASP A 374 -25.47 44.10 8.62
CA ASP A 374 -26.18 44.06 9.90
C ASP A 374 -25.43 44.95 10.90
N GLU A 375 -25.38 46.26 10.61
CA GLU A 375 -25.18 47.30 11.64
C GLU A 375 -26.03 48.53 11.28
N GLU A 376 -27.32 48.33 11.09
CA GLU A 376 -28.34 49.36 11.31
C GLU A 376 -29.50 48.74 12.08
N ASN A 377 -29.26 48.47 13.37
CA ASN A 377 -30.34 48.43 14.34
C ASN A 377 -30.25 49.70 15.18
N SER A 378 -31.10 50.65 14.78
CA SER A 378 -31.52 51.79 15.55
C SER A 378 -32.13 51.37 16.89
N ILE A 379 -31.50 51.75 18.00
CA ILE A 379 -32.22 52.13 19.23
C ILE A 379 -31.53 53.38 19.77
N PHE A 380 -32.07 54.54 19.41
CA PHE A 380 -31.97 55.74 20.22
C PHE A 380 -33.40 56.20 20.51
N MET A 381 -33.85 55.96 21.74
CA MET A 381 -34.98 56.66 22.33
C MET A 381 -34.57 58.12 22.57
N PHE A 382 -35.41 59.06 22.14
CA PHE A 382 -35.45 60.41 22.71
C PHE A 382 -36.17 60.37 24.08
N PRO A 383 -35.95 61.37 24.94
CA PRO A 383 -35.80 61.21 26.38
C PRO A 383 -37.04 61.70 27.16
N LEU A 384 -37.06 61.30 28.44
CA LEU A 384 -37.63 62.02 29.60
C LEU A 384 -39.15 62.27 29.55
N ASP A 385 -39.92 61.93 30.57
CA ASP A 385 -39.65 62.17 31.99
C ASP A 385 -38.93 61.06 32.80
#